data_AF-A0A1J3JG87-F1
#
_entry.id   AF-A0A1J3JG87-F1
#
_cell.length_a   1.000
_cell.length_b   1.000
_cell.length_c   1.000
_cell.angle_alpha   90.00
_cell.angle_beta   90.00
_cell.angle_gamma   90.00
#
_symmetry.space_group_name_H-M   'P 1'
#
loop_
_entity.id
_entity.type
_entity.pdbx_description
1 polymer ?
#
loop_
_entity_poly.entity_id
_entity_poly.type
_entity_poly.pdbx_seq_one_letter_code
_entity_poly.pdbx_strand_id
1 'polypeptide(L)'
;RVQARPFVLVLSKEDLNSGYDDNGAYESSDFDDFGESDSKSEEELDPGSCRPIFEPNASAFHAASPQYYSGLHKILAAASKGNTILMEEAVSEIDSSASSGDPHAQSMMGFVYGIGMMWETSRAKSILHHHFAAEGGNMQSKMALAFRYLRQNMYDKAVQLYAELAVTAVNSFLVSKDSPVVEPIRIHIGTE
;
A
#
# COMPACT_ATOMS: atom_id res chain seq x y z
N ARG A 1 3.44 -13.23 -20.30
CA ARG A 1 3.48 -12.47 -19.02
C ARG A 1 3.92 -11.05 -19.38
N VAL A 2 3.03 -10.07 -19.31
CA VAL A 2 3.37 -8.66 -19.57
C VAL A 2 3.59 -8.03 -18.21
N GLN A 3 4.86 -7.77 -17.86
CA GLN A 3 5.19 -7.01 -16.65
C GLN A 3 4.95 -5.54 -16.96
N ALA A 4 4.05 -4.90 -16.23
CA ALA A 4 3.90 -3.44 -16.30
C ALA A 4 5.16 -2.82 -15.70
N ARG A 5 5.96 -2.15 -16.53
CA ARG A 5 7.15 -1.43 -16.09
C ARG A 5 6.73 -0.02 -15.65
N PRO A 6 7.06 0.42 -14.43
CA PRO A 6 6.84 1.81 -14.04
C PRO A 6 7.72 2.71 -14.90
N PHE A 7 7.14 3.76 -15.48
CA PHE A 7 7.85 4.78 -16.24
C PHE A 7 7.81 6.08 -15.44
N VAL A 8 8.97 6.70 -15.25
CA VAL A 8 9.09 8.04 -14.65
C VAL A 8 9.50 8.99 -15.76
N LEU A 9 8.62 9.95 -16.08
CA LEU A 9 8.92 11.01 -17.02
C LEU A 9 9.66 12.12 -16.27
N VAL A 10 10.96 12.23 -16.52
CA VAL A 10 11.77 13.36 -16.06
C VAL A 10 11.74 14.41 -17.17
N LEU A 11 10.93 15.45 -16.99
CA LEU A 11 10.88 16.59 -17.89
C LEU A 11 11.90 17.63 -17.44
N SER A 12 12.86 17.98 -18.29
CA SER A 12 13.79 19.08 -17.99
C SER A 12 13.20 20.43 -18.43
N LYS A 13 13.77 21.54 -17.93
CA LYS A 13 13.35 22.88 -18.38
C LYS A 13 13.59 23.09 -19.88
N GLU A 14 14.57 22.39 -20.46
CA GLU A 14 14.82 22.43 -21.90
C GLU A 14 13.70 21.74 -22.70
N ASP A 15 13.05 20.71 -22.15
CA ASP A 15 11.93 20.01 -22.80
C ASP A 15 10.63 20.85 -22.82
N LEU A 16 10.52 21.85 -21.93
CA LEU A 16 9.35 22.73 -21.79
C LEU A 16 9.52 24.07 -22.52
N ASN A 17 10.71 24.36 -23.05
CA ASN A 17 11.02 25.66 -23.67
C ASN A 17 10.52 25.75 -25.12
N SER A 18 9.20 25.88 -25.30
CA SER A 18 8.66 26.63 -26.43
C SER A 18 8.71 28.13 -26.11
N GLY A 19 9.88 28.72 -26.33
CA GLY A 19 10.16 30.17 -26.35
C GLY A 19 9.25 31.08 -25.53
N TYR A 20 9.54 31.24 -24.24
CA TYR A 20 9.25 32.48 -23.51
C TYR A 20 10.27 32.64 -22.37
N ASP A 21 11.18 33.60 -22.52
CA ASP A 21 12.16 33.96 -21.50
C ASP A 21 11.46 34.67 -20.33
N ASP A 22 11.60 34.13 -19.12
CA ASP A 22 11.41 34.91 -17.90
C ASP A 22 12.58 34.66 -16.93
N ASN A 23 13.40 35.71 -16.79
CA ASN A 23 14.51 35.78 -15.86
C ASN A 23 13.95 36.05 -14.44
N GLY A 24 13.68 34.99 -13.71
CA GLY A 24 13.45 35.02 -12.26
C GLY A 24 14.50 34.19 -11.55
N ALA A 25 15.27 34.80 -10.67
CA ALA A 25 16.19 34.11 -9.78
C ALA A 25 15.38 33.26 -8.78
N TYR A 26 15.62 31.94 -8.76
CA TYR A 26 15.05 31.04 -7.76
C TYR A 26 16.20 30.40 -7.00
N GLU A 27 16.26 30.73 -5.72
CA GLU A 27 17.21 30.18 -4.77
C GLU A 27 17.12 28.66 -4.69
N SER A 28 18.29 28.05 -4.52
CA SER A 28 18.49 26.65 -4.21
C SER A 28 17.82 26.31 -2.88
N SER A 29 16.65 25.68 -2.91
CA SER A 29 16.01 25.15 -1.70
C SER A 29 16.58 23.77 -1.38
N ASP A 30 17.26 23.69 -0.24
CA ASP A 30 17.74 22.52 0.50
C ASP A 30 16.82 21.30 0.41
N PHE A 31 17.07 20.42 -0.57
CA PHE A 31 16.44 19.10 -0.67
C PHE A 31 17.36 17.96 -0.16
N ASP A 32 18.55 18.30 0.35
CA ASP A 32 19.60 17.33 0.67
C ASP A 32 19.57 16.77 2.11
N ASP A 33 18.52 17.04 2.90
CA ASP A 33 18.42 16.55 4.30
C ASP A 33 17.45 15.36 4.47
N PHE A 34 17.49 14.39 3.55
CA PHE A 34 16.89 13.07 3.80
C PHE A 34 17.98 12.12 4.29
N GLY A 35 18.09 11.99 5.60
CA GLY A 35 19.06 11.10 6.25
C GLY A 35 19.02 9.68 5.68
N GLU A 36 20.20 9.11 5.42
CA GLU A 36 20.37 7.74 4.94
C GLU A 36 19.68 6.76 5.90
N SER A 37 18.50 6.27 5.52
CA SER A 37 17.76 5.29 6.30
C SER A 37 18.27 3.89 6.00
N ASP A 38 18.57 3.12 7.05
CA ASP A 38 18.94 1.70 6.97
C ASP A 38 18.02 0.93 6.00
N SER A 39 18.65 0.23 5.05
CA SER A 39 17.96 -0.53 3.99
C SER A 39 17.20 -1.74 4.55
N LYS A 40 16.00 -1.49 5.05
CA LYS A 40 15.01 -2.52 5.39
C LYS A 40 14.43 -3.16 4.13
N SER A 41 14.16 -4.46 4.17
CA SER A 41 13.60 -5.19 3.00
C SER A 41 12.17 -4.73 2.66
N GLU A 42 11.76 -4.80 1.39
CA GLU A 42 10.40 -4.39 0.96
C GLU A 42 9.25 -5.08 1.74
N GLU A 43 9.45 -6.33 2.17
CA GLU A 43 8.50 -7.09 3.01
C GLU A 43 8.40 -6.52 4.44
N GLU A 44 9.45 -5.84 4.92
CA GLU A 44 9.46 -5.12 6.19
C GLU A 44 8.71 -3.77 6.09
N LEU A 45 8.52 -3.26 4.86
CA LEU A 45 7.87 -1.98 4.60
C LEU A 45 6.35 -2.12 4.38
N ASP A 46 5.89 -3.22 3.78
CA ASP A 46 4.45 -3.57 3.72
C ASP A 46 4.22 -5.07 3.96
N PRO A 47 4.28 -5.54 5.22
CA PRO A 47 4.06 -6.94 5.57
C PRO A 47 2.63 -7.44 5.28
N GLY A 48 1.72 -6.52 4.90
CA GLY A 48 0.32 -6.81 4.54
C GLY A 48 0.09 -6.95 3.05
N SER A 49 1.16 -6.92 2.25
CA SER A 49 1.09 -7.03 0.80
C SER A 49 0.41 -8.34 0.38
N CYS A 50 -0.44 -8.27 -0.65
CA CYS A 50 -1.02 -9.47 -1.27
C CYS A 50 -0.04 -10.19 -2.20
N ARG A 51 1.21 -9.71 -2.33
CA ARG A 51 2.25 -10.33 -3.17
C ARG A 51 2.41 -11.83 -2.91
N PRO A 52 2.48 -12.34 -1.66
CA PRO A 52 2.62 -13.77 -1.42
C PRO A 52 1.49 -14.62 -2.03
N ILE A 53 0.30 -14.03 -2.18
CA ILE A 53 -0.87 -14.71 -2.75
C ILE A 53 -0.79 -14.76 -4.29
N PHE A 54 -0.33 -13.69 -4.93
CA PHE A 54 -0.28 -13.57 -6.39
C PHE A 54 1.04 -14.07 -7.00
N GLU A 55 2.12 -14.06 -6.21
CA GLU A 55 3.49 -14.38 -6.65
C GLU A 55 4.17 -15.42 -5.73
N PRO A 56 3.61 -16.64 -5.59
CA PRO A 56 4.10 -17.67 -4.67
C PRO A 56 5.52 -18.21 -4.98
N ASN A 57 6.11 -17.84 -6.12
CA ASN A 57 7.42 -18.31 -6.57
C ASN A 57 8.58 -17.36 -6.22
N ALA A 58 8.29 -16.14 -5.77
CA ALA A 58 9.30 -15.20 -5.31
C ALA A 58 9.68 -15.56 -3.88
N SER A 59 10.59 -16.53 -3.72
CA SER A 59 11.25 -16.95 -2.46
C SER A 59 10.29 -17.19 -1.29
N ALA A 60 10.12 -18.44 -0.90
CA ALA A 60 9.37 -18.84 0.28
C ALA A 60 9.92 -18.16 1.56
N PHE A 61 9.45 -16.94 1.81
CA PHE A 61 9.70 -16.19 3.01
C PHE A 61 8.57 -16.53 3.97
N HIS A 62 8.95 -16.89 5.20
CA HIS A 62 8.00 -17.10 6.28
C HIS A 62 7.24 -15.81 6.51
N ALA A 63 5.99 -15.76 6.04
CA ALA A 63 5.07 -14.71 6.41
C ALA A 63 5.02 -14.61 7.94
N ALA A 64 5.17 -13.40 8.49
CA ALA A 64 5.04 -13.14 9.92
C ALA A 64 3.68 -13.61 10.51
N SER A 65 2.69 -13.82 9.64
CA SER A 65 1.31 -14.18 9.99
C SER A 65 0.80 -15.39 9.18
N PRO A 66 1.28 -16.63 9.41
CA PRO A 66 0.90 -17.79 8.59
C PRO A 66 -0.60 -18.12 8.63
N GLN A 67 -1.25 -17.90 9.78
CA GLN A 67 -2.70 -18.12 9.95
C GLN A 67 -3.53 -17.10 9.15
N TYR A 68 -3.10 -15.85 9.10
CA TYR A 68 -3.71 -14.84 8.24
C TYR A 68 -3.66 -15.23 6.77
N TYR A 69 -2.49 -15.60 6.24
CA TYR A 69 -2.36 -16.00 4.83
C TYR A 69 -3.13 -17.29 4.52
N SER A 70 -3.16 -18.27 5.43
CA SER A 70 -4.03 -19.45 5.33
C SER A 70 -5.49 -19.06 5.19
N GLY A 71 -5.99 -18.19 6.06
CA GLY A 71 -7.34 -17.64 6.00
C GLY A 71 -7.63 -16.91 4.68
N LEU A 72 -6.71 -16.07 4.20
CA LEU A 72 -6.85 -15.37 2.92
C LEU A 72 -6.94 -16.32 1.73
N HIS A 73 -6.10 -17.35 1.69
CA HIS A 73 -6.17 -18.37 0.64
C HIS A 73 -7.51 -19.10 0.65
N LYS A 74 -8.07 -19.40 1.84
CA LYS A 74 -9.40 -19.99 1.98
C LYS A 74 -10.50 -19.04 1.53
N ILE A 75 -10.43 -17.75 1.87
CA ILE A 75 -11.37 -16.72 1.37
C ILE A 75 -11.37 -16.71 -0.16
N LEU A 76 -10.19 -16.69 -0.80
CA LEU A 76 -10.07 -16.66 -2.26
C LEU A 76 -10.62 -17.95 -2.90
N ALA A 77 -10.31 -19.10 -2.32
CA ALA A 77 -10.83 -20.39 -2.77
C ALA A 77 -12.36 -20.49 -2.59
N ALA A 78 -12.89 -19.96 -1.49
CA ALA A 78 -14.32 -19.91 -1.21
C ALA A 78 -15.04 -18.98 -2.18
N ALA A 79 -14.49 -17.79 -2.46
CA ALA A 79 -15.05 -16.83 -3.41
C ALA A 79 -15.10 -17.39 -4.84
N SER A 80 -14.03 -18.04 -5.29
CA SER A 80 -13.98 -18.64 -6.64
C SER A 80 -14.94 -19.82 -6.83
N LYS A 81 -15.24 -20.56 -5.75
CA LYS A 81 -16.14 -21.73 -5.78
C LYS A 81 -17.57 -21.42 -5.32
N GLY A 82 -17.83 -20.20 -4.82
CA GLY A 82 -19.11 -19.83 -4.20
C GLY A 82 -19.43 -20.62 -2.93
N ASN A 83 -18.41 -21.08 -2.19
CA ASN A 83 -18.61 -21.90 -0.99
C ASN A 83 -18.68 -21.02 0.27
N THR A 84 -19.89 -20.77 0.77
CA THR A 84 -20.13 -19.93 1.95
C THR A 84 -19.63 -20.55 3.25
N ILE A 85 -19.67 -21.87 3.39
CA ILE A 85 -19.19 -22.58 4.59
C ILE A 85 -17.68 -22.40 4.74
N LEU A 86 -16.94 -22.63 3.65
CA LEU A 86 -15.49 -22.39 3.64
C LEU A 86 -15.16 -20.91 3.88
N MET A 87 -16.04 -20.00 3.45
CA MET A 87 -15.87 -18.57 3.73
C MET A 87 -16.01 -18.26 5.22
N GLU A 88 -17.02 -18.82 5.90
CA GLU A 88 -17.21 -18.66 7.35
C GLU A 88 -16.05 -19.24 8.15
N GLU A 89 -15.59 -20.44 7.79
CA GLU A 89 -14.41 -21.05 8.42
C GLU A 89 -13.17 -20.16 8.26
N ALA A 90 -12.96 -19.60 7.07
CA ALA A 90 -11.83 -18.71 6.80
C ALA A 90 -11.91 -17.41 7.62
N VAL A 91 -13.09 -16.80 7.71
CA VAL A 91 -13.31 -15.60 8.53
C VAL A 91 -13.07 -15.91 10.01
N SER A 92 -13.51 -17.07 10.50
CA SER A 92 -13.26 -17.49 11.89
C SER A 92 -11.78 -17.71 12.19
N GLU A 93 -11.01 -18.25 11.25
CA GLU A 93 -9.56 -18.42 11.40
C GLU A 93 -8.84 -17.07 11.45
N ILE A 94 -9.25 -16.11 10.61
CA ILE A 94 -8.72 -14.74 10.62
C ILE A 94 -9.08 -14.03 11.93
N ASP A 95 -10.29 -14.21 12.45
CA ASP A 95 -10.71 -13.62 13.73
C ASP A 95 -9.86 -14.15 14.90
N SER A 96 -9.51 -15.43 14.89
CA SER A 96 -8.56 -16.03 15.84
C SER A 96 -7.16 -15.40 15.75
N SER A 97 -6.66 -15.15 14.53
CA SER A 97 -5.38 -14.46 14.32
C SER A 97 -5.45 -13.00 14.77
N ALA A 98 -6.55 -12.31 14.47
CA ALA A 98 -6.78 -10.92 14.87
C ALA A 98 -6.84 -10.76 16.40
N SER A 99 -7.48 -11.71 17.08
CA SER A 99 -7.55 -11.80 18.55
C SER A 99 -6.18 -12.06 19.19
N SER A 100 -5.26 -12.67 18.44
CA SER A 100 -3.87 -12.88 18.86
C SER A 100 -2.98 -11.65 18.67
N GLY A 101 -3.53 -10.54 18.15
CA GLY A 101 -2.81 -9.29 17.98
C GLY A 101 -2.18 -9.07 16.60
N ASP A 102 -2.48 -9.92 15.62
CA ASP A 102 -1.95 -9.79 14.26
C ASP A 102 -2.57 -8.58 13.53
N PRO A 103 -1.77 -7.55 13.19
CA PRO A 103 -2.27 -6.32 12.56
C PRO A 103 -2.93 -6.58 11.19
N HIS A 104 -2.47 -7.59 10.44
CA HIS A 104 -3.02 -7.92 9.13
C HIS A 104 -4.38 -8.59 9.25
N ALA A 105 -4.50 -9.53 10.18
CA ALA A 105 -5.79 -10.14 10.50
C ALA A 105 -6.78 -9.12 11.06
N GLN A 106 -6.34 -8.20 11.93
CA GLN A 106 -7.16 -7.09 12.39
C GLN A 106 -7.63 -6.20 11.24
N SER A 107 -6.76 -5.89 10.28
CA SER A 107 -7.13 -5.13 9.07
C SER A 107 -8.23 -5.83 8.28
N MET A 108 -8.11 -7.15 8.09
CA MET A 108 -9.12 -7.96 7.42
C MET A 108 -10.44 -8.01 8.20
N MET A 109 -10.41 -8.14 9.52
CA MET A 109 -11.64 -8.07 10.32
C MET A 109 -12.31 -6.69 10.24
N GLY A 110 -11.52 -5.62 10.16
CA GLY A 110 -12.01 -4.26 9.89
C GLY A 110 -12.80 -4.18 8.59
N PHE A 111 -12.28 -4.82 7.54
CA PHE A 111 -12.96 -4.94 6.25
C PHE A 111 -14.23 -5.81 6.33
N VAL A 112 -14.13 -7.01 6.93
CA VAL A 112 -15.25 -7.95 7.12
C VAL A 112 -16.45 -7.26 7.78
N TYR A 113 -16.25 -6.58 8.90
CA TYR A 113 -17.31 -5.83 9.58
C TYR A 113 -17.77 -4.58 8.82
N GLY A 114 -16.90 -4.00 7.99
CA GLY A 114 -17.19 -2.82 7.19
C GLY A 114 -18.14 -3.11 6.03
N ILE A 115 -17.93 -4.23 5.33
CA ILE A 115 -18.73 -4.64 4.18
C ILE A 115 -19.83 -5.66 4.50
N GLY A 116 -19.80 -6.27 5.69
CA GLY A 116 -20.77 -7.29 6.08
C GLY A 116 -20.49 -8.64 5.41
N MET A 117 -19.22 -9.00 5.28
CA MET A 117 -18.82 -10.25 4.65
C MET A 117 -19.02 -11.40 5.63
N MET A 118 -19.95 -12.32 5.33
CA MET A 118 -20.39 -13.43 6.21
C MET A 118 -21.03 -13.03 7.55
N TRP A 119 -20.64 -11.89 8.12
CA TRP A 119 -21.13 -11.38 9.39
C TRP A 119 -21.92 -10.09 9.22
N GLU A 120 -22.68 -9.72 10.25
CA GLU A 120 -23.44 -8.48 10.25
C GLU A 120 -22.50 -7.26 10.20
N THR A 121 -22.87 -6.28 9.38
CA THR A 121 -22.13 -5.02 9.26
C THR A 121 -22.09 -4.30 10.61
N SER A 122 -20.90 -3.89 11.05
CA SER A 122 -20.76 -3.08 12.25
C SER A 122 -19.72 -1.99 12.04
N ARG A 123 -20.19 -0.75 11.88
CA ARG A 123 -19.32 0.40 11.68
C ARG A 123 -18.37 0.62 12.86
N ALA A 124 -18.82 0.38 14.09
CA ALA A 124 -18.01 0.54 15.28
C ALA A 124 -16.88 -0.50 15.34
N LYS A 125 -17.19 -1.79 15.11
CA LYS A 125 -16.18 -2.86 15.08
C LYS A 125 -15.20 -2.65 13.94
N SER A 126 -15.68 -2.28 12.76
CA SER A 126 -14.82 -1.99 11.60
C SER A 126 -13.76 -0.93 11.93
N ILE A 127 -14.16 0.20 12.53
CA ILE A 127 -13.21 1.25 12.94
C ILE A 127 -12.24 0.74 14.01
N LEU A 128 -12.74 0.01 15.01
CA LEU A 128 -11.92 -0.50 16.11
C LEU A 128 -10.81 -1.41 15.60
N HIS A 129 -11.15 -2.35 14.72
CA HIS A 129 -10.18 -3.26 14.11
C HIS A 129 -9.19 -2.52 13.20
N HIS A 130 -9.65 -1.57 12.38
CA HIS A 130 -8.74 -0.74 11.59
C HIS A 130 -7.81 0.13 12.46
N HIS A 131 -8.27 0.58 13.63
CA HIS A 131 -7.44 1.34 14.57
C HIS A 131 -6.27 0.51 15.08
N PHE A 132 -6.53 -0.67 15.65
CA PHE A 132 -5.48 -1.54 16.17
C PHE A 132 -4.54 -2.03 15.06
N ALA A 133 -5.09 -2.34 13.89
CA ALA A 133 -4.27 -2.70 12.73
C ALA A 133 -3.34 -1.56 12.31
N ALA A 134 -3.83 -0.32 12.24
CA ALA A 134 -3.03 0.85 11.89
C ALA A 134 -1.93 1.15 12.92
N GLU A 135 -2.24 1.01 14.22
CA GLU A 135 -1.25 1.10 15.31
C GLU A 135 -0.19 -0.02 15.20
N GLY A 136 -0.60 -1.21 14.77
CA GLY A 136 0.28 -2.34 14.47
C GLY A 136 1.06 -2.21 13.15
N GLY A 137 1.01 -1.06 12.48
CA GLY A 137 1.76 -0.79 11.26
C GLY A 137 1.10 -1.28 9.97
N ASN A 138 -0.15 -1.73 10.01
CA ASN A 138 -0.85 -2.15 8.80
C ASN A 138 -1.20 -0.95 7.90
N MET A 139 -0.57 -0.89 6.72
CA MET A 139 -0.70 0.22 5.78
C MET A 139 -2.11 0.33 5.19
N GLN A 140 -2.78 -0.80 4.92
CA GLN A 140 -4.13 -0.82 4.36
C GLN A 140 -5.14 -0.18 5.35
N SER A 141 -5.00 -0.47 6.64
CA SER A 141 -5.83 0.13 7.70
C SER A 141 -5.50 1.59 7.95
N LYS A 142 -4.22 1.99 7.92
CA LYS A 142 -3.83 3.41 7.94
C LYS A 142 -4.52 4.19 6.82
N MET A 143 -4.53 3.64 5.60
CA MET A 143 -5.19 4.25 4.45
C MET A 143 -6.71 4.33 4.62
N ALA A 144 -7.34 3.27 5.14
CA ALA A 144 -8.77 3.26 5.44
C ALA A 144 -9.17 4.33 6.47
N LEU A 145 -8.37 4.50 7.54
CA LEU A 145 -8.59 5.54 8.55
C LEU A 145 -8.33 6.94 7.99
N ALA A 146 -7.27 7.13 7.21
CA ALA A 146 -6.96 8.41 6.58
C ALA A 146 -8.10 8.87 5.67
N PHE A 147 -8.62 7.97 4.82
CA PHE A 147 -9.78 8.27 3.97
C PHE A 147 -11.02 8.59 4.79
N ARG A 148 -11.22 7.89 5.91
CA ARG A 148 -12.33 8.18 6.82
C ARG A 148 -12.21 9.58 7.45
N TYR A 149 -11.04 9.95 7.95
CA TYR A 149 -10.80 11.28 8.52
C TYR A 149 -10.98 12.38 7.48
N LEU A 150 -10.52 12.15 6.25
CA LEU A 150 -10.77 13.04 5.12
C LEU A 150 -12.27 13.25 4.90
N ARG A 151 -13.07 12.18 4.90
CA ARG A 151 -14.53 12.23 4.76
C ARG A 151 -15.25 12.91 5.94
N GLN A 152 -14.59 13.03 7.08
CA GLN A 152 -15.09 13.70 8.28
C GLN A 152 -14.55 15.14 8.43
N ASN A 153 -13.83 15.66 7.43
CA ASN A 153 -13.15 16.96 7.46
C ASN A 153 -12.11 17.10 8.59
N MET A 154 -11.55 15.98 9.05
CA MET A 154 -10.46 15.96 10.03
C MET A 154 -9.12 15.95 9.30
N TYR A 155 -8.82 17.05 8.62
CA TYR A 155 -7.68 17.13 7.69
C TYR A 155 -6.33 16.89 8.35
N ASP A 156 -6.11 17.42 9.57
CA ASP A 156 -4.83 17.26 10.28
C ASP A 156 -4.46 15.79 10.46
N LYS A 157 -5.42 14.97 10.90
CA LYS A 157 -5.21 13.51 11.08
C LYS A 157 -5.06 12.78 9.75
N ALA A 158 -5.82 13.19 8.74
CA ALA A 158 -5.74 12.57 7.42
C ALA A 158 -4.37 12.82 6.77
N VAL A 159 -3.88 14.06 6.82
CA VAL A 159 -2.56 14.45 6.28
C VAL A 159 -1.45 13.70 6.99
N GLN A 160 -1.50 13.58 8.32
CA GLN A 160 -0.50 12.84 9.08
C GLN A 160 -0.40 11.37 8.60
N LEU A 161 -1.53 10.66 8.54
CA LEU A 161 -1.53 9.27 8.10
C LEU A 161 -1.14 9.10 6.62
N TYR A 162 -1.57 10.00 5.73
CA TYR A 162 -1.18 9.95 4.33
C TYR A 162 0.30 10.25 4.12
N ALA A 163 0.88 11.18 4.89
CA ALA A 163 2.31 11.48 4.83
C ALA A 163 3.15 10.27 5.26
N GLU A 164 2.78 9.59 6.34
CA GLU A 164 3.45 8.35 6.77
C GLU A 164 3.42 7.28 5.67
N LEU A 165 2.25 7.06 5.05
CA LEU A 165 2.10 6.12 3.94
C LEU A 165 2.97 6.47 2.74
N ALA A 166 3.03 7.76 2.38
CA ALA A 166 3.84 8.24 1.27
C ALA A 166 5.33 8.02 1.52
N VAL A 167 5.81 8.29 2.74
CA VAL A 167 7.20 8.03 3.14
C VAL A 167 7.52 6.54 3.02
N THR A 168 6.65 5.66 3.53
CA THR A 168 6.84 4.21 3.38
C THR A 168 6.88 3.78 1.91
N ALA A 169 5.99 4.31 1.07
CA ALA A 169 5.95 3.99 -0.35
C ALA A 169 7.23 4.44 -1.09
N VAL A 170 7.72 5.65 -0.82
CA VAL A 170 8.99 6.15 -1.39
C VAL A 170 10.15 5.28 -0.94
N ASN A 171 10.23 4.95 0.35
CA ASN A 171 11.29 4.08 0.87
C ASN A 171 11.27 2.70 0.22
N SER A 172 10.08 2.13 -0.05
CA SER A 172 9.97 0.85 -0.75
C SER A 172 10.53 0.91 -2.17
N PHE A 173 10.31 2.02 -2.87
CA PHE A 173 10.84 2.21 -4.23
C PHE A 173 12.37 2.32 -4.24
N LEU A 174 12.95 3.04 -3.27
CA LEU A 174 14.39 3.22 -3.16
C LEU A 174 15.14 1.95 -2.76
N VAL A 175 14.50 1.05 -2.02
CA VAL A 175 15.07 -0.26 -1.64
C VAL A 175 15.16 -1.20 -2.84
N SER A 176 14.27 -1.05 -3.83
CA SER A 176 14.37 -1.79 -5.09
C SER A 176 15.63 -1.33 -5.84
N LYS A 177 16.70 -2.12 -5.75
CA LYS A 177 18.01 -1.83 -6.39
C LYS A 177 17.99 -1.85 -7.92
N ASP A 178 16.82 -2.04 -8.53
CA ASP A 178 16.63 -1.76 -9.95
C ASP A 178 16.51 -0.25 -10.11
N SER A 179 17.67 0.41 -10.20
CA SER A 179 17.75 1.79 -10.67
C SER A 179 16.87 1.89 -11.91
N PRO A 180 15.87 2.80 -11.95
CA PRO A 180 14.96 2.86 -13.08
C PRO A 180 15.81 3.00 -14.33
N VAL A 181 15.62 2.09 -15.29
CA VAL A 181 16.30 2.16 -16.58
C VAL A 181 15.84 3.46 -17.25
N VAL A 182 16.68 4.50 -17.16
CA VAL A 182 16.43 5.78 -17.80
C VAL A 182 16.71 5.59 -19.29
N GLU A 183 15.68 5.26 -20.06
CA GLU A 183 15.72 5.29 -21.52
C GLU A 183 15.30 6.69 -21.99
N PRO A 184 16.22 7.53 -22.51
CA PRO A 184 15.83 8.82 -23.08
C PRO A 184 15.03 8.60 -24.36
N ILE A 185 13.72 8.85 -24.30
CA ILE A 185 12.84 8.77 -25.46
C ILE A 185 12.81 10.14 -26.14
N ARG A 186 13.42 10.25 -27.32
CA ARG A 186 13.38 11.48 -28.12
C ARG A 186 12.00 11.65 -28.74
N ILE A 187 11.21 12.56 -28.21
CA ILE A 187 9.90 12.90 -28.75
C ILE A 187 10.11 13.78 -29.99
N HIS A 188 9.96 13.20 -31.19
CA HIS A 188 9.90 14.01 -32.41
C HIS A 188 8.50 14.59 -32.54
N ILE A 189 8.37 15.91 -32.37
CA ILE A 189 7.20 16.64 -32.84
C ILE A 189 7.35 16.69 -34.36
N GLY A 190 6.55 15.89 -35.07
CA GLY A 190 6.53 15.88 -36.53
C GLY A 190 6.14 17.25 -37.06
N THR A 191 6.92 17.76 -38.01
CA THR A 191 6.50 18.87 -38.88
C THR A 191 5.42 18.33 -39.83
N GLU A 192 4.22 18.89 -39.74
CA GLU A 192 3.18 18.79 -40.77
C GLU A 192 3.68 19.36 -42.11
#